data_AF-A0A533ZB67-F1
#
_entry.id   AF-A0A533ZB67-F1
#
_cell.length_a   1.000
_cell.length_b   1.000
_cell.length_c   1.000
_cell.angle_alpha   90.00
_cell.angle_beta   90.00
_cell.angle_gamma   90.00
#
_symmetry.space_group_name_H-M   'P 1'
#
loop_
_entity.id
_entity.type
_entity.pdbx_description
1 polymer ?
#
loop_
_entity_poly.entity_id
_entity_poly.type
_entity_poly.pdbx_seq_one_letter_code
_entity_poly.pdbx_strand_id
1 'polypeptide(L)'
;DDKTMNAFALPGGKIAVYTGIFPVAKNEAGLAAILGHEETHALARHGAERMSQGLLAQIGLEAASIALGSGTNPAVGQATMAALGLGVNVGVL
;
A
#
# COMPACT_ATOMS: atom_id res chain seq x y z
N ASP A 1 13.80 -8.66 -15.59
CA ASP A 1 14.42 -9.58 -14.63
C ASP A 1 13.67 -10.89 -14.75
N ASP A 2 14.38 -11.97 -15.08
CA ASP A 2 13.78 -13.26 -15.41
C ASP A 2 13.39 -14.08 -14.17
N LYS A 3 13.87 -13.68 -12.98
CA LYS A 3 13.56 -14.38 -11.71
C LYS A 3 12.30 -13.82 -11.05
N THR A 4 11.95 -12.57 -11.33
CA THR A 4 10.78 -11.91 -10.76
C THR A 4 9.53 -12.28 -11.57
N MET A 5 8.66 -13.11 -10.99
CA MET A 5 7.38 -13.48 -11.56
C MET A 5 6.31 -12.43 -11.21
N ASN A 6 6.33 -11.28 -11.89
CA ASN A 6 5.44 -10.17 -11.54
C ASN A 6 4.95 -9.35 -12.76
N ALA A 7 3.81 -8.70 -12.60
CA ALA A 7 3.34 -7.58 -13.40
C ALA A 7 2.58 -6.64 -12.46
N PHE A 8 2.67 -5.33 -12.65
CA PHE A 8 1.95 -4.39 -11.80
C PHE A 8 1.57 -3.10 -12.52
N ALA A 9 0.45 -2.51 -12.11
CA ALA A 9 0.01 -1.20 -12.59
C ALA A 9 0.66 -0.03 -11.84
N LEU A 10 1.07 0.98 -12.61
CA LEU A 10 1.56 2.27 -12.15
C LEU A 10 0.43 3.31 -12.19
N PRO A 11 0.54 4.39 -11.38
CA PRO A 11 -0.34 5.54 -11.52
C PRO A 11 -0.38 6.06 -12.97
N GLY A 12 -1.59 6.37 -13.45
CA GLY A 12 -1.79 6.83 -14.83
C GLY A 12 -1.95 5.71 -15.87
N GLY A 13 -2.19 4.46 -15.44
CA GLY A 13 -2.61 3.37 -16.33
C GLY A 13 -1.49 2.67 -17.09
N LYS A 14 -0.23 2.92 -16.74
CA LYS A 14 0.92 2.19 -17.30
C LYS A 14 1.09 0.86 -16.58
N ILE A 15 1.40 -0.21 -17.30
CA ILE A 15 1.65 -1.53 -16.70
C ILE A 15 3.10 -1.92 -16.96
N ALA A 16 3.80 -2.34 -15.91
CA ALA A 16 5.12 -2.94 -15.99
C ALA A 16 5.01 -4.47 -15.94
N VAL A 17 5.73 -5.16 -16.82
CA VAL A 17 5.71 -6.62 -16.95
C VAL A 17 7.13 -7.16 -16.83
N TYR A 18 7.35 -8.11 -15.93
CA TYR A 18 8.63 -8.80 -15.81
C TYR A 18 8.63 -10.06 -16.66
N THR A 19 9.75 -10.32 -17.34
CA THR A 19 9.96 -11.52 -18.17
C THR A 19 9.77 -12.82 -17.39
N GLY A 20 10.04 -12.83 -16.07
CA GLY A 20 9.78 -13.97 -15.21
C GLY A 20 8.31 -14.38 -15.10
N ILE A 21 7.34 -13.54 -15.50
CA ILE A 21 5.91 -13.89 -15.44
C ILE A 21 5.48 -14.87 -16.54
N PHE A 22 6.20 -14.95 -17.66
CA PHE A 22 5.76 -15.71 -18.84
C PHE A 22 5.56 -17.22 -18.60
N PRO A 23 6.42 -17.93 -17.83
CA PRO A 23 6.16 -19.32 -17.46
C PRO A 23 4.87 -19.52 -16.66
N VAL A 24 4.45 -18.53 -15.87
CA VAL A 24 3.20 -18.56 -15.09
C VAL A 24 1.99 -18.26 -15.98
N ALA A 25 2.14 -17.30 -16.91
CA ALA A 25 1.11 -16.94 -17.88
C ALA A 25 0.76 -18.09 -18.84
N LYS A 26 1.74 -18.96 -19.17
CA LYS A 26 1.66 -20.11 -20.09
C LYS A 26 1.36 -19.78 -21.55
N ASN A 27 0.46 -18.85 -21.82
CA ASN A 27 0.03 -18.43 -23.14
C ASN A 27 -0.54 -16.99 -23.09
N GLU A 28 -0.96 -16.48 -24.25
CA GLU A 28 -1.52 -15.13 -24.39
C GLU A 28 -2.78 -14.93 -23.55
N ALA A 29 -3.64 -15.95 -23.43
CA ALA A 29 -4.85 -15.84 -22.63
C ALA A 29 -4.54 -15.68 -21.13
N GLY A 30 -3.54 -16.42 -20.62
CA GLY A 30 -3.09 -16.26 -19.23
C GLY A 30 -2.38 -14.92 -19.00
N LEU A 31 -1.62 -14.43 -19.98
CA LEU A 31 -1.03 -13.09 -19.91
C LEU A 31 -2.13 -12.02 -19.89
N ALA A 32 -3.14 -12.14 -20.75
CA ALA A 32 -4.28 -11.22 -20.79
C ALA A 32 -5.06 -11.20 -19.47
N ALA A 33 -5.23 -12.36 -18.81
CA ALA A 33 -5.86 -12.43 -17.50
C ALA A 33 -5.06 -11.65 -16.43
N ILE A 34 -3.73 -11.80 -16.41
CA ILE A 34 -2.84 -11.06 -15.50
C ILE A 34 -2.91 -9.56 -15.81
N LEU A 35 -2.84 -9.16 -17.07
CA LEU A 35 -2.90 -7.75 -17.45
C LEU A 35 -4.27 -7.13 -17.15
N GLY A 36 -5.37 -7.86 -17.35
CA GLY A 36 -6.72 -7.40 -17.00
C GLY A 36 -6.92 -7.22 -15.49
N HIS A 37 -6.29 -8.06 -14.67
CA HIS A 37 -6.25 -7.86 -13.22
C HIS A 37 -5.54 -6.55 -12.85
N GLU A 38 -4.37 -6.29 -13.45
CA GLU A 38 -3.60 -5.07 -13.21
C GLU A 38 -4.29 -3.81 -13.76
N GLU A 39 -4.91 -3.90 -14.94
CA GLU A 39 -5.71 -2.81 -15.51
C GLU A 39 -6.89 -2.46 -14.59
N THR A 40 -7.56 -3.46 -14.03
CA THR A 40 -8.64 -3.26 -13.06
C THR A 40 -8.12 -2.56 -11.80
N HIS A 41 -6.95 -2.93 -11.29
CA HIS A 41 -6.31 -2.22 -10.19
C HIS A 41 -6.01 -0.75 -10.51
N ALA A 42 -5.57 -0.46 -11.74
CA ALA A 42 -5.34 0.91 -12.20
C ALA A 42 -6.64 1.71 -12.32
N LEU A 43 -7.66 1.12 -12.95
CA LEU A 43 -8.97 1.73 -13.19
C LEU A 43 -9.71 2.01 -11.88
N ALA A 44 -9.70 1.04 -10.95
CA ALA A 44 -10.26 1.19 -9.61
C ALA A 44 -9.40 2.07 -8.70
N ARG A 45 -8.21 2.49 -9.16
CA ARG A 45 -7.28 3.38 -8.44
C ARG A 45 -6.88 2.83 -7.07
N HIS A 46 -6.79 1.50 -6.91
CA HIS A 46 -6.44 0.87 -5.62
C HIS A 46 -5.09 1.36 -5.07
N GLY A 47 -4.11 1.62 -5.93
CA GLY A 47 -2.83 2.20 -5.49
C GLY A 47 -2.99 3.60 -4.87
N ALA A 48 -3.84 4.45 -5.47
CA ALA A 48 -4.14 5.76 -4.92
C ALA A 48 -4.99 5.68 -3.65
N GLU A 49 -5.91 4.71 -3.58
CA GLU A 49 -6.69 4.44 -2.37
C GLU A 49 -5.79 4.02 -1.21
N ARG A 50 -4.91 3.03 -1.41
CA ARG A 50 -3.92 2.61 -0.39
C ARG A 50 -3.02 3.77 0.05
N MET A 51 -2.55 4.59 -0.88
CA MET A 51 -1.77 5.79 -0.55
C MET A 51 -2.60 6.79 0.27
N SER A 52 -3.86 7.01 -0.10
CA SER A 52 -4.77 7.93 0.60
C SER A 52 -5.07 7.44 2.02
N GLN A 53 -5.31 6.13 2.20
CA GLN A 53 -5.48 5.50 3.52
C GLN A 53 -4.22 5.70 4.38
N GLY A 54 -3.03 5.49 3.81
CA GLY A 54 -1.76 5.73 4.50
C GLY A 54 -1.54 7.19 4.90
N LEU A 55 -1.96 8.14 4.06
CA LEU A 55 -1.89 9.57 4.38
C LEU A 55 -2.89 9.94 5.48
N LEU A 56 -4.14 9.48 5.37
CA LEU A 56 -5.17 9.70 6.39
C LEU A 56 -4.76 9.13 7.74
N ALA A 57 -4.17 7.93 7.75
CA ALA A 57 -3.59 7.32 8.93
C ALA A 57 -2.52 8.20 9.58
N GLN A 58 -1.57 8.73 8.80
CA GLN A 58 -0.53 9.63 9.30
C GLN A 58 -1.10 10.93 9.88
N ILE A 59 -2.02 11.57 9.17
CA ILE A 59 -2.70 12.79 9.64
C ILE A 59 -3.47 12.51 10.93
N GLY A 60 -4.17 11.37 11.00
CA GLY A 60 -4.90 10.95 12.19
C GLY A 60 -4.00 10.74 13.41
N LEU A 61 -2.83 10.11 13.21
CA LEU A 61 -1.81 9.96 14.25
C LEU A 61 -1.26 11.30 14.72
N GLU A 62 -0.95 12.22 13.81
CA GLU A 62 -0.47 13.55 14.15
C GLU A 62 -1.54 14.33 14.94
N ALA A 63 -2.78 14.32 14.49
CA ALA A 63 -3.90 14.95 15.21
C ALA A 63 -4.10 14.34 16.61
N ALA A 64 -4.02 13.01 16.73
CA ALA A 64 -4.09 12.32 18.01
C ALA A 64 -2.92 12.72 18.94
N SER A 65 -1.71 12.85 18.40
CA SER A 65 -0.54 13.29 19.16
C SER A 65 -0.70 14.70 19.73
N ILE A 66 -1.28 15.62 18.94
CA ILE A 66 -1.55 17.01 19.36
C ILE A 66 -2.67 17.01 20.42
N ALA A 67 -3.73 16.25 20.19
CA ALA A 67 -4.90 16.19 21.08
C ALA A 67 -4.57 15.53 22.43
N LEU A 68 -3.73 14.51 22.44
CA LEU A 68 -3.26 13.86 23.67
C LEU A 68 -2.30 14.75 24.48
N GLY A 69 -1.75 15.78 23.84
CA GLY A 69 -1.04 16.87 24.49
C GLY A 69 0.31 16.46 25.05
N SER A 70 1.27 17.37 24.92
CA SER A 70 2.63 17.35 25.46
C SER A 70 2.72 17.30 27.01
N GLY A 71 1.67 16.84 27.70
CA GLY A 71 1.48 16.95 29.17
C GLY A 71 1.62 15.65 29.96
N THR A 72 1.66 14.48 29.31
CA THR A 72 2.04 13.22 29.99
C THR A 72 3.55 13.07 30.00
N ASN A 73 4.09 12.48 31.08
CA ASN A 73 5.49 12.11 31.26
C ASN A 73 6.10 11.64 29.91
N PRO A 74 7.24 12.19 29.45
CA PRO A 74 7.79 11.92 28.12
C PRO A 74 7.93 10.42 27.80
N ALA A 75 8.14 9.58 28.81
CA ALA A 75 8.14 8.12 28.66
C ALA A 75 6.75 7.55 28.29
N VAL A 76 5.68 8.06 28.88
CA VAL A 76 4.28 7.68 28.59
C VAL A 76 3.83 8.24 27.23
N GLY A 77 4.25 9.47 26.88
CA GLY A 77 3.99 10.05 25.57
C GLY A 77 4.63 9.23 24.43
N GLN A 78 5.91 8.86 24.58
CA GLN A 78 6.60 8.00 23.61
C GLN A 78 5.97 6.60 23.51
N ALA A 79 5.63 5.98 24.65
CA ALA A 79 4.98 4.66 24.65
C ALA A 79 3.61 4.69 23.97
N THR A 80 2.83 5.75 24.20
CA THR A 80 1.51 5.93 23.58
C THR A 80 1.63 6.12 22.07
N MET A 81 2.55 6.96 21.60
CA MET A 81 2.77 7.16 20.16
C MET A 81 3.30 5.90 19.48
N ALA A 82 4.18 5.14 20.13
CA ALA A 82 4.63 3.86 19.61
C ALA A 82 3.47 2.85 19.50
N ALA A 83 2.62 2.77 20.53
CA ALA A 83 1.45 1.90 20.52
C ALA A 83 0.43 2.30 19.44
N LEU A 84 0.14 3.59 19.28
CA LEU A 84 -0.74 4.09 18.22
C LEU A 84 -0.16 3.81 16.83
N GLY A 85 1.15 4.00 16.63
CA GLY A 85 1.82 3.72 15.36
C GLY A 85 1.75 2.25 14.98
N LEU A 86 1.94 1.34 15.94
CA LEU A 86 1.75 -0.09 15.73
C LEU A 86 0.29 -0.44 15.43
N GLY A 87 -0.64 0.13 16.19
CA GLY A 87 -2.08 -0.11 16.01
C GLY A 87 -2.58 0.34 14.64
N VAL A 88 -2.15 1.49 14.16
CA VAL A 88 -2.52 1.99 12.83
C VAL A 88 -1.88 1.18 11.72
N ASN A 89 -0.60 0.79 11.83
CA ASN A 89 0.02 -0.07 10.82
C ASN A 89 -0.67 -1.43 10.72
N VAL A 90 -1.10 -2.02 11.84
CA VAL A 90 -1.78 -3.33 11.82
C VAL A 90 -3.26 -3.21 11.42
N GLY A 91 -3.93 -2.12 11.80
CA GLY A 91 -5.36 -1.92 11.52
C GLY A 91 -5.70 -1.35 10.15
N VAL A 92 -4.73 -0.76 9.45
CA VAL A 92 -4.88 -0.22 8.08
C VAL A 92 -4.47 -1.23 7.00
N LEU A 93 -3.77 -2.32 7.37
CA LEU A 93 -3.46 -3.46 6.50
C LEU A 93 -4.69 -4.35 6.28
#